data_AF-A0A0L0SQD2-F1
#
_entry.id   AF-A0A0L0SQD2-F1
#
_cell.length_a   1.000
_cell.length_b   1.000
_cell.length_c   1.000
_cell.angle_alpha   90.00
_cell.angle_beta   90.00
_cell.angle_gamma   90.00
#
_symmetry.space_group_name_H-M   'P 1'
#
loop_
_entity.id
_entity.type
_entity.pdbx_description
1 polymer ?
#
loop_
_entity_poly.entity_id
_entity_poly.type
_entity_poly.pdbx_seq_one_letter_code
_entity_poly.pdbx_strand_id
1 'polypeptide(L)'
;MDLQNVLFVVVVVFLITFIPISAHIYVFPDFIVWGSSKSATAFYVVFDLAVLNLWFNYVMAIVTDPGRVPPKWEPAPTRGVMEVKNSTSAPRYCRTCQQFKPPRTHHCSQCDRCVLKMDHHCPWVNNCIGFNNQAFFVRFLFWVDVATGMCVTVLAWRLYDWFTQTYPAWYYSDVVLYQLVVTIIDMCMAVPVFLTVGTLSIYHFYYIVTNCTTIESMEKERKAVVRRMDDGMVGNIENPYDIDWWTNIKSVFGRNPIFWCFPRSLAHPVPAECGDGTVFPINMSHIESWSVPAEPKHHGRHVRRGSEGYEIDMGATYYAEQAADPYAGWHHQVEVDQVGTQYQAPATVHGYSPAAMDDYEDHIPLAEVRSGMRKRSASRGRGLPDKKDI
;
A
#
# COMPACT_ATOMS: atom_id res chain seq x y z
N MET A 1 12.65 -18.71 -7.86
CA MET A 1 11.58 -17.83 -8.35
C MET A 1 10.27 -18.54 -8.05
N ASP A 2 9.35 -17.91 -7.33
CA ASP A 2 8.05 -18.51 -7.05
C ASP A 2 7.27 -18.63 -8.37
N LEU A 3 6.97 -19.87 -8.78
CA LEU A 3 6.23 -20.15 -10.02
C LEU A 3 4.87 -19.44 -10.03
N GLN A 4 4.27 -19.25 -8.85
CA GLN A 4 3.00 -18.56 -8.71
C GLN A 4 3.13 -17.07 -9.08
N ASN A 5 4.17 -16.37 -8.62
CA ASN A 5 4.38 -14.96 -8.96
C ASN A 5 4.69 -14.77 -10.45
N VAL A 6 5.40 -15.71 -11.08
CA VAL A 6 5.63 -15.68 -12.53
C VAL A 6 4.32 -15.78 -13.30
N LEU A 7 3.40 -16.66 -12.87
CA LEU A 7 2.08 -16.78 -13.49
C LEU A 7 1.28 -15.47 -13.39
N PHE A 8 1.31 -14.79 -12.24
CA PHE A 8 0.65 -13.49 -12.09
C PHE A 8 1.19 -12.45 -13.08
N VAL A 9 2.51 -12.34 -13.21
CA VAL A 9 3.14 -11.41 -14.17
C VAL A 9 2.75 -11.77 -15.62
N VAL A 10 2.74 -13.05 -15.98
CA VAL A 10 2.31 -13.50 -17.32
C VAL A 10 0.86 -13.11 -17.59
N VAL A 11 -0.03 -13.25 -16.61
CA VAL A 11 -1.43 -12.83 -16.75
C VAL A 11 -1.54 -11.32 -16.96
N VAL A 12 -0.81 -10.50 -16.20
CA VAL A 12 -0.83 -9.04 -16.39
C VAL A 12 -0.31 -8.69 -17.77
N VAL A 13 0.86 -9.20 -18.16
CA VAL A 13 1.45 -9.00 -19.50
C VAL A 13 0.46 -9.38 -20.58
N PHE A 14 -0.23 -10.51 -20.45
CA PHE A 14 -1.27 -10.92 -21.38
C PHE A 14 -2.40 -9.88 -21.44
N LEU A 15 -2.98 -9.47 -20.30
CA LEU A 15 -4.10 -8.52 -20.28
C LEU A 15 -3.74 -7.16 -20.87
N ILE A 16 -2.58 -6.60 -20.50
CA ILE A 16 -2.14 -5.27 -20.94
C ILE A 16 -1.61 -5.25 -22.38
N THR A 17 -1.38 -6.43 -22.97
CA THR A 17 -1.05 -6.61 -24.40
C THR A 17 -2.31 -6.89 -25.21
N PHE A 18 -3.06 -7.91 -24.81
CA PHE A 18 -4.15 -8.47 -25.57
C PHE A 18 -5.27 -7.44 -25.73
N ILE A 19 -5.81 -6.89 -24.64
CA ILE A 19 -6.98 -5.99 -24.67
C ILE A 19 -6.72 -4.76 -25.56
N PRO A 20 -5.58 -4.04 -25.44
CA PRO A 20 -5.34 -2.89 -26.32
C PRO A 20 -5.10 -3.28 -27.78
N ILE A 21 -4.44 -4.40 -28.05
CA ILE A 21 -4.14 -4.84 -29.43
C ILE A 21 -5.41 -5.36 -30.11
N SER A 22 -6.22 -6.16 -29.43
CA SER A 22 -7.50 -6.65 -29.97
C SER A 22 -8.44 -5.48 -30.27
N ALA A 23 -8.54 -4.49 -29.37
CA ALA A 23 -9.29 -3.26 -29.63
C ALA A 23 -8.78 -2.53 -30.89
N HIS A 24 -7.45 -2.42 -31.06
CA HIS A 24 -6.81 -1.84 -32.26
C HIS A 24 -7.08 -2.54 -33.56
N ILE A 25 -7.16 -3.86 -33.55
CA ILE A 25 -7.35 -4.62 -34.77
C ILE A 25 -8.83 -4.70 -35.15
N TYR A 26 -9.72 -4.88 -34.18
CA TYR A 26 -11.09 -5.32 -34.44
C TYR A 26 -12.17 -4.27 -34.19
N VAL A 27 -11.87 -3.22 -33.43
CA VAL A 27 -12.88 -2.23 -32.99
C VAL A 27 -12.55 -0.85 -33.55
N PHE A 28 -11.28 -0.50 -33.48
CA PHE A 28 -10.80 0.83 -33.78
C PHE A 28 -10.74 1.23 -35.27
N PRO A 29 -10.39 0.36 -36.24
CA PRO A 29 -10.34 0.76 -37.66
C PRO A 29 -11.70 1.27 -38.17
N ASP A 30 -12.78 0.63 -37.71
CA ASP A 30 -14.15 1.02 -38.03
C ASP A 30 -14.53 2.40 -37.45
N PHE A 31 -14.04 2.71 -36.24
CA PHE A 31 -14.23 4.03 -35.63
C PHE A 31 -13.46 5.13 -36.36
N ILE A 32 -12.32 4.83 -37.01
CA ILE A 32 -11.55 5.79 -37.83
C ILE A 32 -12.23 6.04 -39.17
N VAL A 33 -12.63 4.99 -39.86
CA VAL A 33 -13.18 5.06 -41.22
C VAL A 33 -14.53 5.79 -41.22
N TRP A 34 -15.38 5.52 -40.23
CA TRP A 34 -16.75 6.06 -40.17
C TRP A 34 -16.88 7.26 -39.24
N GLY A 35 -15.95 7.42 -38.29
CA GLY A 35 -15.90 8.54 -37.36
C GLY A 35 -14.91 9.63 -37.75
N SER A 36 -14.52 9.74 -39.03
CA SER A 36 -13.42 10.56 -39.62
C SER A 36 -13.42 12.05 -39.23
N SER A 37 -13.19 12.29 -37.96
CA SER A 37 -13.26 13.56 -37.26
C SER A 37 -11.97 13.72 -36.46
N LYS A 38 -11.50 14.95 -36.29
CA LYS A 38 -10.30 15.26 -35.49
C LYS A 38 -10.41 14.68 -34.06
N SER A 39 -11.62 14.53 -33.54
CA SER A 39 -11.93 13.90 -32.25
C SER A 39 -11.58 12.42 -32.19
N ALA A 40 -11.87 11.64 -33.25
CA ALA A 40 -11.54 10.21 -33.26
C ALA A 40 -10.03 10.01 -33.24
N THR A 41 -9.28 10.72 -34.10
CA THR A 41 -7.82 10.70 -34.10
C THR A 41 -7.21 11.13 -32.77
N ALA A 42 -7.77 12.17 -32.12
CA ALA A 42 -7.30 12.60 -30.80
C ALA A 42 -7.51 11.51 -29.74
N PHE A 43 -8.65 10.82 -29.76
CA PHE A 43 -8.92 9.71 -28.84
C PHE A 43 -7.88 8.58 -29.00
N TYR A 44 -7.51 8.22 -30.23
CA TYR A 44 -6.46 7.24 -30.51
C TYR A 44 -5.12 7.60 -29.91
N VAL A 45 -4.67 8.82 -30.20
CA VAL A 45 -3.38 9.29 -29.70
C VAL A 45 -3.38 9.27 -28.17
N VAL A 46 -4.46 9.67 -27.53
CA VAL A 46 -4.59 9.60 -26.06
C VAL A 46 -4.58 8.15 -25.57
N PHE A 47 -5.26 7.24 -26.26
CA PHE A 47 -5.31 5.82 -25.91
C PHE A 47 -3.92 5.18 -26.00
N ASP A 48 -3.21 5.38 -27.10
CA ASP A 48 -1.86 4.87 -27.31
C ASP A 48 -0.88 5.42 -26.27
N LEU A 49 -0.97 6.72 -25.98
CA LEU A 49 -0.17 7.34 -24.92
C LEU A 49 -0.51 6.73 -23.55
N ALA A 50 -1.78 6.44 -23.26
CA ALA A 50 -2.18 5.78 -22.02
C ALA A 50 -1.60 4.35 -21.94
N VAL A 51 -1.65 3.58 -23.02
CA VAL A 51 -1.08 2.21 -23.09
C VAL A 51 0.45 2.25 -22.95
N LEU A 52 1.14 3.20 -23.59
CA LEU A 52 2.58 3.37 -23.43
C LEU A 52 2.96 3.71 -21.99
N ASN A 53 2.21 4.60 -21.34
CA ASN A 53 2.42 4.95 -19.94
C ASN A 53 2.11 3.80 -18.99
N LEU A 54 1.07 3.03 -19.26
CA LEU A 54 0.73 1.81 -18.54
C LEU A 54 1.93 0.85 -18.56
N TRP A 55 2.46 0.55 -19.75
CA TRP A 55 3.61 -0.33 -19.92
C TRP A 55 4.85 0.18 -19.21
N PHE A 56 5.17 1.46 -19.40
CA PHE A 56 6.32 2.07 -18.75
C PHE A 56 6.23 1.90 -17.22
N ASN A 57 5.11 2.30 -16.61
CA ASN A 57 4.97 2.25 -15.16
C ASN A 57 4.90 0.81 -14.63
N TYR A 58 4.33 -0.12 -15.40
CA TYR A 58 4.34 -1.55 -15.04
C TYR A 58 5.77 -2.09 -15.00
N VAL A 59 6.56 -1.87 -16.04
CA VAL A 59 7.98 -2.27 -16.09
C VAL A 59 8.74 -1.61 -14.94
N MET A 60 8.52 -0.32 -14.69
CA MET A 60 9.19 0.38 -13.60
C MET A 60 8.83 -0.16 -12.22
N ALA A 61 7.58 -0.54 -11.97
CA ALA A 61 7.19 -1.18 -10.71
C ALA A 61 7.90 -2.53 -10.50
N ILE A 62 8.15 -3.28 -11.57
CA ILE A 62 8.88 -4.57 -11.54
C ILE A 62 10.38 -4.36 -11.31
N VAL A 63 11.04 -3.51 -12.10
CA VAL A 63 12.51 -3.45 -12.15
C VAL A 63 13.12 -2.52 -11.12
N THR A 64 12.35 -1.57 -10.59
CA THR A 64 12.85 -0.63 -9.58
C THR A 64 12.99 -1.33 -8.24
N ASP A 65 14.19 -1.26 -7.65
CA ASP A 65 14.42 -1.72 -6.28
C ASP A 65 13.52 -0.93 -5.32
N PRO A 66 12.67 -1.58 -4.49
CA PRO A 66 11.64 -0.90 -3.69
C PRO A 66 12.18 -0.06 -2.53
N GLY A 67 13.50 -0.10 -2.27
CA GLY A 67 14.15 0.61 -1.18
C GLY A 67 14.89 -0.36 -0.26
N ARG A 68 16.17 -0.09 -0.01
CA ARG A 68 17.04 -0.88 0.89
C ARG A 68 17.40 -0.06 2.10
N VAL A 69 17.46 -0.72 3.25
CA VAL A 69 18.07 -0.13 4.44
C VAL A 69 19.54 0.16 4.13
N PRO A 70 20.05 1.38 4.38
CA PRO A 70 21.45 1.68 4.19
C PRO A 70 22.36 0.75 5.00
N PRO A 71 23.51 0.32 4.47
CA PRO A 71 24.45 -0.50 5.23
C PRO A 71 24.85 0.19 6.54
N LYS A 72 24.87 -0.56 7.63
CA LYS A 72 25.19 -0.03 8.97
C LYS A 72 24.27 1.13 9.40
N TRP A 73 23.03 1.13 8.93
CA TRP A 73 22.05 2.08 9.45
C TRP A 73 21.86 1.82 10.94
N GLU A 74 22.14 2.85 11.72
CA GLU A 74 21.92 2.84 13.16
C GLU A 74 20.85 3.86 13.55
N PRO A 75 20.04 3.53 14.58
CA PRO A 75 19.12 4.49 15.18
C PRO A 75 19.95 5.60 15.83
N ALA A 76 19.88 6.82 15.27
CA ALA A 76 20.58 7.96 15.82
C ALA A 76 19.58 8.93 16.47
N PRO A 77 19.86 9.44 17.69
CA PRO A 77 19.06 10.48 18.34
C PRO A 77 18.75 11.68 17.44
N THR A 78 19.72 12.05 16.60
CA THR A 78 19.65 13.22 15.71
C THR A 78 18.85 13.00 14.43
N ARG A 79 18.36 11.79 14.14
CA ARG A 79 17.63 11.45 12.89
C ARG A 79 16.11 11.64 13.00
N GLY A 80 15.63 12.30 14.04
CA GLY A 80 14.21 12.55 14.28
C GLY A 80 13.57 11.48 15.17
N VAL A 81 12.24 11.37 15.09
CA VAL A 81 11.47 10.49 15.98
C VAL A 81 11.66 9.02 15.61
N MET A 82 11.92 8.20 16.63
CA MET A 82 12.29 6.80 16.47
C MET A 82 11.12 5.88 16.80
N GLU A 83 10.86 4.91 15.92
CA GLU A 83 9.93 3.83 16.19
C GLU A 83 10.59 2.75 17.04
N VAL A 84 10.03 2.50 18.23
CA VAL A 84 10.51 1.54 19.22
C VAL A 84 9.47 0.45 19.48
N LYS A 85 9.91 -0.69 20.02
CA LYS A 85 9.02 -1.78 20.45
C LYS A 85 8.36 -1.44 21.79
N ASN A 86 7.06 -1.68 21.90
CA ASN A 86 6.33 -1.47 23.16
C ASN A 86 6.91 -2.24 24.36
N SER A 87 7.37 -3.48 24.17
CA SER A 87 7.82 -4.34 25.27
C SER A 87 9.16 -3.94 25.90
N THR A 88 9.99 -3.21 25.16
CA THR A 88 11.39 -2.95 25.56
C THR A 88 11.82 -1.51 25.41
N SER A 89 10.98 -0.66 24.80
CA SER A 89 11.33 0.69 24.34
C SER A 89 12.61 0.72 23.48
N ALA A 90 13.01 -0.43 22.93
CA ALA A 90 14.22 -0.57 22.14
C ALA A 90 13.94 -0.28 20.66
N PRO A 91 14.93 0.24 19.91
CA PRO A 91 14.81 0.42 18.48
C PRO A 91 14.43 -0.89 17.78
N ARG A 92 13.59 -0.81 16.75
CA ARG A 92 13.18 -2.01 16.02
C ARG A 92 14.38 -2.65 15.31
N TYR A 93 14.50 -3.96 15.45
CA TYR A 93 15.57 -4.76 14.85
C TYR A 93 14.99 -5.91 14.03
N CYS A 94 15.61 -6.22 12.90
CA CYS A 94 15.31 -7.40 12.09
C CYS A 94 16.32 -8.50 12.42
N ARG A 95 15.84 -9.61 13.00
CA ARG A 95 16.70 -10.76 13.34
C ARG A 95 17.22 -11.47 12.08
N THR A 96 16.37 -11.65 11.06
CA THR A 96 16.74 -12.28 9.79
C THR A 96 17.81 -11.50 9.03
N CYS A 97 17.64 -10.18 8.90
CA CYS A 97 18.61 -9.33 8.20
C CYS A 97 19.76 -8.84 9.10
N GLN A 98 19.74 -9.13 10.40
CA GLN A 98 20.75 -8.70 11.38
C GLN A 98 21.03 -7.18 11.33
N GLN A 99 19.97 -6.36 11.30
CA GLN A 99 20.11 -4.89 11.23
C GLN A 99 18.93 -4.18 11.88
N PHE A 100 19.16 -2.93 12.30
CA PHE A 100 18.09 -2.06 12.76
C PHE A 100 17.17 -1.65 11.60
N LYS A 101 15.89 -1.47 11.91
CA LYS A 101 14.86 -1.06 10.94
C LYS A 101 14.63 0.44 11.07
N PRO A 102 14.86 1.23 10.00
CA PRO A 102 14.35 2.59 9.93
C PRO A 102 12.83 2.63 10.15
N PRO A 103 12.27 3.83 10.42
CA PRO A 103 10.83 4.00 10.45
C PRO A 103 10.13 3.44 9.21
N ARG A 104 8.91 2.91 9.37
CA ARG A 104 8.06 2.34 8.29
C ARG A 104 8.69 1.17 7.50
N THR A 105 9.78 0.58 8.01
CA THR A 105 10.51 -0.49 7.34
C THR A 105 10.05 -1.86 7.85
N HIS A 106 9.72 -2.75 6.93
CA HIS A 106 9.29 -4.12 7.24
C HIS A 106 10.15 -5.15 6.49
N HIS A 107 10.27 -6.35 7.06
CA HIS A 107 10.96 -7.46 6.40
C HIS A 107 9.95 -8.20 5.52
N CYS A 108 10.26 -8.37 4.24
CA CYS A 108 9.48 -9.19 3.34
C CYS A 108 10.17 -10.54 3.19
N SER A 109 9.49 -11.63 3.58
CA SER A 109 10.01 -12.99 3.43
C SER A 109 10.16 -13.42 1.97
N GLN A 110 9.29 -12.94 1.07
CA GLN A 110 9.39 -13.26 -0.36
C GLN A 110 10.60 -12.59 -1.03
N CYS A 111 10.93 -11.36 -0.62
CA CYS A 111 12.12 -10.66 -1.10
C CYS A 111 13.38 -10.99 -0.27
N ASP A 112 13.22 -11.67 0.86
CA ASP A 112 14.23 -12.00 1.87
C ASP A 112 15.09 -10.79 2.30
N ARG A 113 14.42 -9.67 2.59
CA ARG A 113 15.08 -8.42 3.00
C ARG A 113 14.13 -7.43 3.66
N CYS A 114 14.70 -6.46 4.37
CA CYS A 114 13.98 -5.26 4.78
C CYS A 114 13.76 -4.31 3.60
N VAL A 115 12.55 -3.76 3.50
CA VAL A 115 12.11 -2.80 2.48
C VAL A 115 11.69 -1.50 3.17
N LEU A 116 12.26 -0.37 2.73
CA LEU A 116 11.93 0.96 3.25
C LEU A 116 10.49 1.33 2.87
N LYS A 117 9.75 1.96 3.80
CA LYS A 117 8.33 2.34 3.65
C LYS A 117 7.53 1.23 2.95
N MET A 118 7.67 -0.01 3.43
CA MET A 118 7.08 -1.17 2.78
C MET A 118 5.56 -1.06 2.83
N ASP A 119 4.93 -1.15 1.65
CA ASP A 119 3.47 -1.20 1.56
C ASP A 119 2.98 -2.65 1.53
N HIS A 120 3.43 -3.43 0.55
CA HIS A 120 3.13 -4.85 0.46
C HIS A 120 4.10 -5.56 -0.49
N HIS A 121 4.06 -6.89 -0.51
CA HIS A 121 4.61 -7.67 -1.61
C HIS A 121 3.51 -7.90 -2.64
N CYS A 122 3.74 -7.52 -3.89
CA CYS A 122 2.73 -7.60 -4.93
C CYS A 122 3.08 -8.69 -5.95
N PRO A 123 2.32 -9.82 -5.98
CA PRO A 123 2.57 -10.90 -6.93
C PRO A 123 2.42 -10.45 -8.39
N TRP A 124 1.54 -9.48 -8.66
CA TRP A 124 1.23 -8.96 -10.00
C TRP A 124 2.39 -8.22 -10.67
N VAL A 125 3.35 -7.72 -9.87
CA VAL A 125 4.62 -7.14 -10.36
C VAL A 125 5.83 -7.96 -9.91
N ASN A 126 5.62 -9.11 -9.24
CA ASN A 126 6.66 -9.96 -8.65
C ASN A 126 7.76 -9.15 -7.94
N ASN A 127 7.35 -8.13 -7.18
CA ASN A 127 8.23 -7.22 -6.46
C ASN A 127 7.51 -6.66 -5.24
N CYS A 128 8.29 -6.20 -4.26
CA CYS A 128 7.73 -5.39 -3.19
C CYS A 128 7.35 -4.00 -3.70
N ILE A 129 6.29 -3.43 -3.15
CA ILE A 129 5.97 -2.01 -3.27
C ILE A 129 6.48 -1.33 -2.00
N GLY A 130 7.39 -0.38 -2.15
CA GLY A 130 8.03 0.35 -1.07
C GLY A 130 8.37 1.78 -1.46
N PHE A 131 9.21 2.43 -0.67
CA PHE A 131 9.57 3.84 -0.82
C PHE A 131 9.92 4.22 -2.26
N ASN A 132 10.79 3.45 -2.92
CA ASN A 132 11.35 3.83 -4.21
C ASN A 132 10.40 3.62 -5.39
N ASN A 133 9.47 2.68 -5.33
CA ASN A 133 8.64 2.30 -6.48
C ASN A 133 7.13 2.50 -6.28
N GLN A 134 6.70 2.99 -5.11
CA GLN A 134 5.30 3.31 -4.83
C GLN A 134 4.67 4.21 -5.90
N ALA A 135 5.38 5.25 -6.35
CA ALA A 135 4.86 6.18 -7.35
C ALA A 135 4.68 5.51 -8.74
N PHE A 136 5.56 4.58 -9.13
CA PHE A 136 5.39 3.80 -10.37
C PHE A 136 4.19 2.86 -10.27
N PHE A 137 4.04 2.18 -9.14
CA PHE A 137 2.90 1.28 -8.91
C PHE A 137 1.56 2.04 -8.99
N VAL A 138 1.44 3.20 -8.34
CA VAL A 138 0.19 3.97 -8.37
C VAL A 138 -0.09 4.55 -9.75
N ARG A 139 0.94 5.01 -10.49
CA ARG A 139 0.77 5.42 -11.89
C ARG A 139 0.36 4.26 -12.78
N PHE A 140 0.91 3.08 -12.56
CA PHE A 140 0.49 1.87 -13.26
C PHE A 140 -1.01 1.62 -13.06
N LEU A 141 -1.51 1.64 -11.83
CA LEU A 141 -2.95 1.48 -11.57
C LEU A 141 -3.79 2.56 -12.27
N PHE A 142 -3.37 3.83 -12.15
CA PHE A 142 -4.05 4.95 -12.82
C PHE A 142 -4.13 4.75 -14.35
N TRP A 143 -3.03 4.36 -14.99
CA TRP A 143 -3.02 4.16 -16.44
C TRP A 143 -3.75 2.89 -16.88
N VAL A 144 -3.83 1.86 -16.02
CA VAL A 144 -4.76 0.73 -16.22
C VAL A 144 -6.20 1.23 -16.25
N ASP A 145 -6.62 2.04 -15.28
CA ASP A 145 -8.00 2.54 -15.22
C ASP A 145 -8.34 3.43 -16.42
N VAL A 146 -7.42 4.32 -16.81
CA VAL A 146 -7.59 5.18 -18.00
C VAL A 146 -7.70 4.34 -19.27
N ALA A 147 -6.73 3.45 -19.53
CA ALA A 147 -6.72 2.64 -20.75
C ALA A 147 -7.93 1.69 -20.81
N THR A 148 -8.24 0.99 -19.73
CA THR A 148 -9.37 0.05 -19.70
C THR A 148 -10.71 0.78 -19.72
N GLY A 149 -10.86 1.94 -19.08
CA GLY A 149 -12.06 2.77 -19.19
C GLY A 149 -12.31 3.28 -20.62
N MET A 150 -11.25 3.69 -21.32
CA MET A 150 -11.31 4.04 -22.74
C MET A 150 -11.72 2.84 -23.60
N CYS A 151 -11.11 1.66 -23.39
CA CYS A 151 -11.50 0.42 -24.08
C CYS A 151 -12.97 0.08 -23.84
N VAL A 152 -13.43 0.03 -22.59
CA VAL A 152 -14.82 -0.29 -22.25
C VAL A 152 -15.79 0.68 -22.93
N THR A 153 -15.46 1.96 -22.98
CA THR A 153 -16.29 2.97 -23.66
C THR A 153 -16.45 2.67 -25.15
N VAL A 154 -15.36 2.35 -25.84
CA VAL A 154 -15.35 2.08 -27.29
C VAL A 154 -16.02 0.74 -27.59
N LEU A 155 -15.76 -0.29 -26.78
CA LEU A 155 -16.40 -1.59 -26.90
C LEU A 155 -17.92 -1.47 -26.68
N ALA A 156 -18.35 -0.67 -25.71
CA ALA A 156 -19.76 -0.41 -25.45
C ALA A 156 -20.41 0.31 -26.64
N TRP A 157 -19.72 1.31 -27.20
CA TRP A 157 -20.17 1.99 -28.42
C TRP A 157 -20.32 1.00 -29.57
N ARG A 158 -19.34 0.11 -29.77
CA ARG A 158 -19.37 -0.90 -30.84
C ARG A 158 -20.57 -1.85 -30.70
N LEU A 159 -20.84 -2.32 -29.50
CA LEU A 159 -22.01 -3.17 -29.22
C LEU A 159 -23.33 -2.40 -29.44
N TYR A 160 -23.39 -1.13 -29.03
CA TYR A 160 -24.55 -0.28 -29.26
C TYR A 160 -24.82 -0.06 -30.76
N ASP A 161 -23.77 0.21 -31.54
CA ASP A 161 -23.87 0.35 -32.99
C ASP A 161 -24.41 -0.91 -33.66
N TRP A 162 -23.91 -2.10 -33.29
CA TRP A 162 -24.44 -3.36 -33.80
C TRP A 162 -25.90 -3.60 -33.41
N PHE A 163 -26.29 -3.23 -32.18
CA PHE A 163 -27.67 -3.41 -31.73
C PHE A 163 -28.65 -2.46 -32.44
N THR A 164 -28.22 -1.25 -32.73
CA THR A 164 -29.05 -0.20 -33.34
C THR A 164 -29.00 -0.17 -34.86
N GLN A 165 -28.02 -0.85 -35.47
CA GLN A 165 -27.74 -0.83 -36.90
C GLN A 165 -27.67 0.61 -37.43
N THR A 166 -26.81 1.43 -36.81
CA THR A 166 -26.68 2.85 -37.17
C THR A 166 -26.13 3.05 -38.59
N TYR A 167 -25.47 2.04 -39.15
CA TYR A 167 -24.92 2.05 -40.51
C TYR A 167 -25.68 1.14 -41.48
N PRO A 168 -25.51 1.30 -42.82
CA PRO A 168 -26.17 0.47 -43.81
C PRO A 168 -25.89 -1.04 -43.67
N ALA A 169 -26.83 -1.90 -44.05
CA ALA A 169 -26.75 -3.35 -43.84
C ALA A 169 -25.47 -4.02 -44.40
N TRP A 170 -24.88 -3.50 -45.48
CA TRP A 170 -23.64 -4.02 -46.06
C TRP A 170 -22.40 -3.77 -45.18
N TYR A 171 -22.45 -2.77 -44.28
CA TYR A 171 -21.40 -2.57 -43.28
C TYR A 171 -21.31 -3.75 -42.30
N TYR A 172 -22.43 -4.41 -42.07
CA TYR A 172 -22.55 -5.59 -41.23
C TYR A 172 -22.55 -6.91 -42.04
N SER A 173 -22.24 -6.92 -43.34
CA SER A 173 -22.38 -8.15 -44.15
C SER A 173 -21.13 -9.03 -44.24
N ASP A 174 -19.92 -8.51 -43.96
CA ASP A 174 -18.70 -9.22 -44.38
C ASP A 174 -17.83 -9.83 -43.28
N VAL A 175 -18.03 -9.51 -41.99
CA VAL A 175 -16.98 -9.81 -40.98
C VAL A 175 -17.51 -9.99 -39.52
N VAL A 176 -18.81 -10.18 -39.34
CA VAL A 176 -19.47 -9.85 -38.04
C VAL A 176 -19.19 -10.83 -36.90
N LEU A 177 -19.18 -12.14 -37.15
CA LEU A 177 -19.19 -13.10 -36.04
C LEU A 177 -17.91 -13.05 -35.20
N TYR A 178 -16.73 -13.06 -35.84
CA TYR A 178 -15.48 -13.07 -35.08
C TYR A 178 -15.20 -11.72 -34.41
N GLN A 179 -15.55 -10.60 -35.05
CA GLN A 179 -15.41 -9.27 -34.44
C GLN A 179 -16.31 -9.16 -33.22
N LEU A 180 -17.55 -9.67 -33.30
CA LEU A 180 -18.49 -9.73 -32.18
C LEU A 180 -17.93 -10.60 -31.06
N VAL A 181 -17.42 -11.79 -31.37
CA VAL A 181 -16.81 -12.69 -30.39
C VAL A 181 -15.62 -12.02 -29.69
N VAL A 182 -14.71 -11.38 -30.44
CA VAL A 182 -13.57 -10.68 -29.85
C VAL A 182 -14.02 -9.49 -29.00
N THR A 183 -14.98 -8.69 -29.47
CA THR A 183 -15.55 -7.56 -28.71
C THR A 183 -16.16 -8.04 -27.38
N ILE A 184 -16.87 -9.18 -27.38
CA ILE A 184 -17.43 -9.77 -26.16
C ILE A 184 -16.31 -10.26 -25.23
N ILE A 185 -15.30 -10.95 -25.76
CA ILE A 185 -14.14 -11.40 -24.98
C ILE A 185 -13.43 -10.21 -24.34
N ASP A 186 -13.15 -9.16 -25.11
CA ASP A 186 -12.51 -7.94 -24.62
C ASP A 186 -13.35 -7.28 -23.53
N MET A 187 -14.69 -7.21 -23.67
CA MET A 187 -15.56 -6.71 -22.61
C MET A 187 -15.51 -7.57 -21.35
N CYS A 188 -15.56 -8.90 -21.50
CA CYS A 188 -15.48 -9.83 -20.39
C CYS A 188 -14.14 -9.76 -19.64
N MET A 189 -13.06 -9.29 -20.29
CA MET A 189 -11.78 -9.06 -19.64
C MET A 189 -11.65 -7.62 -19.10
N ALA A 190 -12.00 -6.61 -19.89
CA ALA A 190 -11.78 -5.21 -19.57
C ALA A 190 -12.69 -4.70 -18.44
N VAL A 191 -13.97 -5.12 -18.39
CA VAL A 191 -14.90 -4.65 -17.35
C VAL A 191 -14.46 -5.11 -15.96
N PRO A 192 -14.15 -6.40 -15.71
CA PRO A 192 -13.63 -6.81 -14.41
C PRO A 192 -12.32 -6.12 -14.04
N VAL A 193 -11.39 -5.96 -15.00
CA VAL A 193 -10.13 -5.23 -14.75
C VAL A 193 -10.42 -3.80 -14.32
N PHE A 194 -11.26 -3.06 -15.05
CA PHE A 194 -11.62 -1.68 -14.73
C PHE A 194 -12.26 -1.56 -13.33
N LEU A 195 -13.19 -2.45 -12.98
CA LEU A 195 -13.87 -2.39 -11.68
C LEU A 195 -12.94 -2.77 -10.52
N THR A 196 -12.15 -3.83 -10.68
CA THR A 196 -11.29 -4.35 -9.61
C THR A 196 -10.05 -3.49 -9.40
N VAL A 197 -9.38 -3.09 -10.48
CA VAL A 197 -8.23 -2.19 -10.42
C VAL A 197 -8.67 -0.78 -10.05
N GLY A 198 -9.81 -0.29 -10.54
CA GLY A 198 -10.35 1.01 -10.13
C GLY A 198 -10.64 1.08 -8.63
N THR A 199 -11.15 -0.01 -8.05
CA THR A 199 -11.30 -0.11 -6.59
C THR A 199 -9.95 -0.04 -5.88
N LEU A 200 -8.95 -0.77 -6.36
CA LEU A 200 -7.59 -0.76 -5.81
C LEU A 200 -6.95 0.64 -5.92
N SER A 201 -7.13 1.35 -7.03
CA SER A 201 -6.68 2.72 -7.25
C SER A 201 -7.28 3.69 -6.24
N ILE A 202 -8.59 3.58 -5.96
CA ILE A 202 -9.26 4.42 -4.94
C ILE A 202 -8.63 4.19 -3.57
N TYR A 203 -8.39 2.92 -3.18
CA TYR A 203 -7.74 2.61 -1.90
C TYR A 203 -6.33 3.17 -1.81
N HIS A 204 -5.49 2.96 -2.84
CA HIS A 204 -4.13 3.48 -2.82
C HIS A 204 -4.08 5.01 -2.87
N PHE A 205 -5.02 5.67 -3.57
CA PHE A 205 -5.10 7.12 -3.52
C PHE A 205 -5.50 7.62 -2.13
N TYR A 206 -6.45 6.96 -1.47
CA TYR A 206 -6.80 7.25 -0.07
C TYR A 206 -5.61 7.08 0.87
N TYR A 207 -4.82 6.00 0.71
CA TYR A 207 -3.60 5.76 1.47
C TYR A 207 -2.52 6.81 1.24
N ILE A 208 -2.37 7.31 0.02
CA ILE A 208 -1.47 8.44 -0.26
C ILE A 208 -1.96 9.71 0.41
N VAL A 209 -3.26 10.03 0.31
CA VAL A 209 -3.85 11.24 0.92
C VAL A 209 -3.73 11.24 2.45
N THR A 210 -3.75 10.06 3.07
CA THR A 210 -3.62 9.87 4.54
C THR A 210 -2.21 9.42 4.98
N ASN A 211 -1.25 9.44 4.04
CA ASN A 211 0.15 8.98 4.21
C ASN A 211 0.30 7.66 4.98
N CYS A 212 -0.61 6.72 4.73
CA CYS A 212 -0.68 5.44 5.39
C CYS A 212 -0.24 4.35 4.41
N THR A 213 0.59 3.41 4.83
CA THR A 213 0.82 2.18 4.06
C THR A 213 -0.29 1.16 4.34
N THR A 214 -0.42 0.15 3.49
CA THR A 214 -1.33 -0.98 3.74
C THR A 214 -1.02 -1.67 5.07
N ILE A 215 0.27 -1.87 5.38
CA ILE A 215 0.71 -2.44 6.67
C ILE A 215 0.28 -1.53 7.84
N GLU A 216 0.54 -0.23 7.75
CA GLU A 216 0.15 0.74 8.79
C GLU A 216 -1.38 0.78 8.98
N SER A 217 -2.16 0.65 7.91
CA SER A 217 -3.62 0.56 7.98
C SER A 217 -4.08 -0.68 8.76
N MET A 218 -3.45 -1.83 8.48
CA MET A 218 -3.75 -3.08 9.21
C MET A 218 -3.32 -3.00 10.68
N GLU A 219 -2.16 -2.39 10.96
CA GLU A 219 -1.69 -2.13 12.34
C GLU A 219 -2.66 -1.20 13.08
N LYS A 220 -3.15 -0.15 12.42
CA LYS A 220 -4.15 0.77 12.96
C LYS A 220 -5.45 0.03 13.32
N GLU A 221 -5.97 -0.81 12.43
CA GLU A 221 -7.16 -1.61 12.69
C GLU A 221 -6.98 -2.55 13.88
N ARG A 222 -5.84 -3.25 13.94
CA ARG A 222 -5.47 -4.14 15.04
C ARG A 222 -5.43 -3.39 16.38
N LYS A 223 -4.77 -2.23 16.43
CA LYS A 223 -4.73 -1.36 17.61
C LYS A 223 -6.12 -0.87 18.01
N ALA A 224 -6.98 -0.54 17.05
CA ALA A 224 -8.34 -0.08 17.32
C ALA A 224 -9.22 -1.19 17.91
N VAL A 225 -8.99 -2.45 17.55
CA VAL A 225 -9.66 -3.60 18.17
C VAL A 225 -9.21 -3.76 19.61
N VAL A 226 -7.90 -3.71 19.88
CA VAL A 226 -7.35 -3.84 21.24
C VAL A 226 -7.87 -2.74 22.17
N ARG A 227 -7.82 -1.47 21.76
CA ARG A 227 -8.34 -0.34 22.57
C ARG A 227 -9.83 -0.47 22.90
N ARG A 228 -10.63 -1.03 21.99
CA ARG A 228 -12.05 -1.30 22.24
C ARG A 228 -12.25 -2.40 23.27
N MET A 229 -11.39 -3.42 23.27
CA MET A 229 -11.44 -4.53 24.22
C MET A 229 -10.99 -4.11 25.63
N ASP A 230 -9.90 -3.35 25.72
CA ASP A 230 -9.27 -3.01 27.01
C ASP A 230 -9.94 -1.82 27.70
N ASP A 231 -10.14 -0.72 26.97
CA ASP A 231 -10.60 0.55 27.56
C ASP A 231 -12.07 0.87 27.27
N GLY A 232 -12.75 0.04 26.46
CA GLY A 232 -14.10 0.33 25.95
C GLY A 232 -14.14 1.56 25.04
N MET A 233 -12.99 2.12 24.65
CA MET A 233 -12.91 3.34 23.87
C MET A 233 -13.12 3.05 22.38
N VAL A 234 -14.06 3.78 21.80
CA VAL A 234 -14.27 3.85 20.34
C VAL A 234 -13.72 5.19 19.87
N GLY A 235 -12.41 5.25 19.65
CA GLY A 235 -11.73 6.42 19.11
C GLY A 235 -11.13 6.12 17.74
N ASN A 236 -11.06 7.13 16.88
CA ASN A 236 -10.29 7.03 15.64
C ASN A 236 -8.79 7.10 15.99
N ILE A 237 -8.00 6.13 15.54
CA ILE A 237 -6.55 6.15 15.69
C ILE A 237 -5.99 6.95 14.52
N GLU A 238 -5.27 8.04 14.77
CA GLU A 238 -4.75 8.91 13.72
C GLU A 238 -3.34 8.49 13.33
N ASN A 239 -3.04 8.48 12.03
CA ASN A 239 -1.73 8.10 11.53
C ASN A 239 -0.73 9.26 11.77
N PRO A 240 0.39 9.06 12.49
CA PRO A 240 1.37 10.12 12.74
C PRO A 240 2.06 10.62 11.48
N TYR A 241 2.11 9.82 10.42
CA TYR A 241 2.67 10.27 9.14
C TYR A 241 1.70 11.12 8.33
N ASP A 242 0.42 11.19 8.73
CA ASP A 242 -0.58 12.05 8.10
C ASP A 242 -0.38 13.50 8.56
N ILE A 243 0.19 14.32 7.68
CA ILE A 243 0.42 15.76 7.93
C ILE A 243 -0.73 16.58 7.36
N ASP A 244 -0.86 16.53 6.03
CA ASP A 244 -1.94 17.13 5.27
C ASP A 244 -1.97 16.51 3.87
N TRP A 245 -3.14 16.50 3.23
CA TRP A 245 -3.35 15.82 1.95
C TRP A 245 -2.34 16.24 0.87
N TRP A 246 -1.92 17.51 0.82
CA TRP A 246 -1.00 18.01 -0.20
C TRP A 246 0.44 17.59 0.06
N THR A 247 0.90 17.71 1.31
CA THR A 247 2.22 17.24 1.73
C THR A 247 2.35 15.74 1.58
N ASN A 248 1.28 15.00 1.88
CA ASN A 248 1.25 13.56 1.75
C ASN A 248 1.37 13.13 0.27
N ILE A 249 0.63 13.75 -0.65
CA ILE A 249 0.76 13.46 -2.10
C ILE A 249 2.17 13.82 -2.61
N LYS A 250 2.71 14.99 -2.22
CA LYS A 250 4.08 15.40 -2.59
C LYS A 250 5.14 14.40 -2.08
N SER A 251 4.91 13.73 -0.95
CA SER A 251 5.84 12.73 -0.41
C SER A 251 6.02 11.51 -1.33
N VAL A 252 5.06 11.27 -2.24
CA VAL A 252 5.10 10.16 -3.20
C VAL A 252 5.44 10.65 -4.60
N PHE A 253 4.76 11.71 -5.05
CA PHE A 253 4.85 12.16 -6.44
C PHE A 253 5.77 13.35 -6.65
N GLY A 254 6.38 13.92 -5.61
CA GLY A 254 7.22 15.12 -5.66
C GLY A 254 6.42 16.42 -5.78
N ARG A 255 7.14 17.55 -5.78
CA ARG A 255 6.54 18.90 -5.66
C ARG A 255 5.75 19.38 -6.88
N ASN A 256 6.11 18.92 -8.08
CA ASN A 256 5.54 19.44 -9.32
C ASN A 256 4.41 18.51 -9.86
N PRO A 257 3.14 18.96 -9.85
CA PRO A 257 1.99 18.17 -10.30
C PRO A 257 2.03 17.75 -11.77
N ILE A 258 2.74 18.51 -12.60
CA ILE A 258 2.87 18.20 -14.03
C ILE A 258 3.55 16.83 -14.22
N PHE A 259 4.39 16.39 -13.28
CA PHE A 259 5.07 15.09 -13.36
C PHE A 259 4.41 13.99 -12.52
N TRP A 260 3.17 14.20 -12.07
CA TRP A 260 2.46 13.19 -11.28
C TRP A 260 1.93 12.06 -12.17
N CYS A 261 1.43 12.38 -13.36
CA CYS A 261 0.93 11.37 -14.30
C CYS A 261 1.99 10.88 -15.30
N PHE A 262 3.11 11.58 -15.43
CA PHE A 262 4.12 11.32 -16.45
C PHE A 262 5.33 10.55 -15.92
N PRO A 263 5.99 9.76 -16.78
CA PRO A 263 7.12 8.94 -16.41
C PRO A 263 8.31 9.82 -16.02
N ARG A 264 8.92 9.53 -14.88
CA ARG A 264 10.16 10.17 -14.45
C ARG A 264 11.38 9.29 -14.76
N SER A 265 12.53 9.94 -14.86
CA SER A 265 13.83 9.32 -15.16
C SER A 265 14.16 8.12 -14.27
N LEU A 266 14.75 7.10 -14.89
CA LEU A 266 15.29 5.88 -14.26
C LEU A 266 16.32 6.16 -13.16
N ALA A 267 17.05 7.29 -13.25
CA ALA A 267 18.19 7.59 -12.38
C ALA A 267 17.78 7.96 -10.94
N HIS A 268 16.56 8.50 -10.76
CA HIS A 268 16.05 8.93 -9.46
C HIS A 268 14.58 8.53 -9.33
N PRO A 269 14.31 7.30 -8.87
CA PRO A 269 12.95 6.76 -8.78
C PRO A 269 12.07 7.56 -7.81
N VAL A 270 12.70 8.21 -6.83
CA VAL A 270 12.08 9.16 -5.91
C VAL A 270 12.82 10.51 -6.00
N PRO A 271 12.10 11.65 -6.08
CA PRO A 271 12.71 12.96 -6.06
C PRO A 271 13.46 13.18 -4.74
N ALA A 272 14.64 13.81 -4.78
CA ALA A 272 15.46 14.03 -3.58
C ALA A 272 14.68 14.76 -2.46
N GLU A 273 13.74 15.64 -2.84
CA GLU A 273 12.88 16.36 -1.90
C GLU A 273 11.85 15.49 -1.15
N CYS A 274 11.62 14.25 -1.57
CA CYS A 274 10.74 13.29 -0.89
C CYS A 274 11.47 12.53 0.23
N GLY A 275 12.79 12.72 0.36
CA GLY A 275 13.62 12.08 1.38
C GLY A 275 14.34 10.82 0.88
N ASP A 276 15.01 10.13 1.81
CA ASP A 276 15.81 8.92 1.57
C ASP A 276 15.11 7.62 2.00
N GLY A 277 13.88 7.73 2.52
CA GLY A 277 13.10 6.62 3.02
C GLY A 277 13.50 6.14 4.42
N THR A 278 14.42 6.81 5.10
CA THR A 278 14.88 6.48 6.46
C THR A 278 14.42 7.47 7.53
N VAL A 279 13.91 8.63 7.11
CA VAL A 279 13.31 9.64 7.99
C VAL A 279 12.04 10.16 7.33
N PHE A 280 10.98 10.36 8.13
CA PHE A 280 9.70 10.88 7.66
C PHE A 280 9.19 11.97 8.61
N PRO A 281 8.56 13.03 8.09
CA PRO A 281 7.88 14.00 8.93
C PRO A 281 6.72 13.32 9.66
N ILE A 282 6.48 13.75 10.90
CA ILE A 282 5.36 13.26 11.70
C ILE A 282 4.58 14.42 12.31
N ASN A 283 3.29 14.19 12.52
CA ASN A 283 2.42 15.06 13.29
C ASN A 283 2.40 14.59 14.75
N MET A 284 2.98 15.40 15.63
CA MET A 284 3.06 15.11 17.06
C MET A 284 1.68 14.95 17.72
N SER A 285 0.65 15.66 17.25
CA SER A 285 -0.69 15.54 17.83
C SER A 285 -1.33 14.18 17.62
N HIS A 286 -0.93 13.46 16.57
CA HIS A 286 -1.46 12.13 16.26
C HIS A 286 -0.78 11.03 17.09
N ILE A 287 0.41 11.29 17.67
CA ILE A 287 1.22 10.27 18.36
C ILE A 287 0.48 9.64 19.53
N GLU A 288 -0.17 10.45 20.38
CA GLU A 288 -0.91 9.95 21.54
C GLU A 288 -2.02 8.95 21.15
N SER A 289 -2.68 9.21 20.02
CA SER A 289 -3.71 8.32 19.47
C SER A 289 -3.11 7.04 18.88
N TRP A 290 -1.88 7.09 18.38
CA TRP A 290 -1.20 5.96 17.74
C TRP A 290 -0.44 5.05 18.71
N SER A 291 0.04 5.59 19.83
CA SER A 291 0.69 4.84 20.90
C SER A 291 -0.35 4.05 21.69
N VAL A 292 -0.28 2.72 21.72
CA VAL A 292 -1.12 1.94 22.65
C VAL A 292 -0.60 2.19 24.08
N PRO A 293 -1.47 2.46 25.08
CA PRO A 293 -1.01 2.65 26.46
C PRO A 293 -0.19 1.46 26.95
N ALA A 294 0.90 1.73 27.67
CA ALA A 294 1.84 0.72 28.16
C ALA A 294 1.27 -0.15 29.29
N GLU A 295 0.13 0.23 29.89
CA GLU A 295 -0.49 -0.54 30.97
C GLU A 295 -1.98 -0.81 30.68
N PRO A 296 -2.43 -2.07 30.83
CA PRO A 296 -3.85 -2.31 30.96
C PRO A 296 -4.32 -1.63 32.25
N LYS A 297 -5.33 -0.75 32.14
CA LYS A 297 -6.01 -0.24 33.34
C LYS A 297 -6.65 -1.44 34.03
N HIS A 298 -5.95 -2.02 35.02
CA HIS A 298 -6.48 -3.05 35.90
C HIS A 298 -7.72 -2.49 36.63
N HIS A 299 -8.89 -2.61 36.01
CA HIS A 299 -10.15 -2.50 36.71
C HIS A 299 -10.26 -3.76 37.55
N GLY A 300 -10.01 -3.58 38.85
CA GLY A 300 -9.97 -4.64 39.86
C GLY A 300 -11.05 -5.70 39.65
N ARG A 301 -10.67 -6.82 39.07
CA ARG A 301 -11.41 -8.07 39.15
C ARG A 301 -10.39 -9.15 39.46
N HIS A 302 -10.43 -9.63 40.70
CA HIS A 302 -9.73 -10.84 41.10
C HIS A 302 -10.14 -11.98 40.16
N VAL A 303 -9.27 -12.33 39.21
CA VAL A 303 -9.38 -13.57 38.45
C VAL A 303 -8.42 -14.56 39.11
N ARG A 304 -8.99 -15.64 39.63
CA ARG A 304 -8.26 -16.77 40.20
C ARG A 304 -7.31 -17.34 39.14
N ARG A 305 -6.06 -17.51 39.56
CA ARG A 305 -4.99 -18.18 38.82
C ARG A 305 -5.43 -19.60 38.44
N GLY A 306 -5.46 -19.89 37.15
CA GLY A 306 -5.77 -21.21 36.60
C GLY A 306 -5.45 -21.27 35.11
N SER A 307 -4.35 -21.97 34.79
CA SER A 307 -3.95 -22.58 33.50
C SER A 307 -3.94 -21.73 32.22
N GLU A 308 -2.72 -21.54 31.70
CA GLU A 308 -2.33 -21.39 30.28
C GLU A 308 -3.11 -20.37 29.44
N GLY A 309 -2.73 -19.11 29.58
CA GLY A 309 -3.09 -18.07 28.60
C GLY A 309 -1.95 -17.88 27.60
N TYR A 310 -2.23 -18.14 26.32
CA TYR A 310 -1.40 -17.67 25.21
C TYR A 310 -1.53 -16.13 25.13
N GLU A 311 -0.45 -15.41 25.44
CA GLU A 311 -0.32 -13.99 25.08
C GLU A 311 -0.08 -13.89 23.57
N ILE A 312 -1.03 -13.28 22.86
CA ILE A 312 -0.83 -12.91 21.46
C ILE A 312 0.01 -11.63 21.47
N ASP A 313 1.31 -11.73 21.22
CA ASP A 313 2.19 -10.55 21.05
C ASP A 313 1.76 -9.79 19.79
N MET A 314 0.92 -8.77 19.98
CA MET A 314 0.55 -7.83 18.93
C MET A 314 1.66 -6.80 18.82
N GLY A 315 2.59 -7.02 17.89
CA GLY A 315 3.68 -6.07 17.59
C GLY A 315 3.16 -4.63 17.44
N ALA A 316 3.31 -3.86 18.51
CA ALA A 316 2.92 -2.47 18.57
C ALA A 316 4.16 -1.59 18.55
N THR A 317 4.08 -0.53 17.75
CA THR A 317 5.12 0.48 17.55
C THR A 317 4.82 1.71 18.40
N TYR A 318 5.79 2.14 19.20
CA TYR A 318 5.77 3.37 19.99
C TYR A 318 6.79 4.37 19.42
N TYR A 319 6.61 5.66 19.72
CA TYR A 319 7.53 6.72 19.30
C TYR A 319 8.22 7.31 20.52
N ALA A 320 9.55 7.30 20.55
CA ALA A 320 10.30 7.96 21.62
C ALA A 320 10.56 9.44 21.26
N GLU A 321 10.14 10.37 22.14
CA GLU A 321 10.38 11.80 22.00
C GLU A 321 11.76 12.18 22.56
N GLN A 322 12.44 13.14 21.91
CA GLN A 322 13.64 13.77 22.44
C GLN A 322 13.39 15.25 22.68
N ALA A 323 13.78 15.74 23.86
CA ALA A 323 13.67 17.14 24.24
C ALA A 323 14.71 18.00 23.50
N ALA A 324 14.35 18.56 22.35
CA ALA A 324 14.75 19.90 21.87
C ALA A 324 14.15 20.21 20.47
N ASP A 325 13.70 21.46 20.32
CA ASP A 325 13.08 22.14 19.17
C ASP A 325 13.30 21.53 17.74
N PRO A 326 12.23 21.09 17.04
CA PRO A 326 12.30 20.51 15.70
C PRO A 326 12.63 21.50 14.56
N TYR A 327 12.73 22.81 14.83
CA TYR A 327 13.05 23.82 13.82
C TYR A 327 14.52 24.27 13.79
N ALA A 328 15.35 23.88 14.76
CA ALA A 328 16.73 24.40 14.87
C ALA A 328 17.71 23.86 13.81
N GLY A 329 17.40 22.74 13.15
CA GLY A 329 18.34 22.05 12.24
C GLY A 329 18.17 22.30 10.74
N TRP A 330 17.06 22.90 10.31
CA TRP A 330 16.74 23.00 8.87
C TRP A 330 17.59 24.01 8.10
N HIS A 331 18.23 24.97 8.78
CA HIS A 331 18.97 26.06 8.13
C HIS A 331 20.49 25.87 8.05
N HIS A 332 21.06 24.75 8.54
CA HIS A 332 22.52 24.63 8.68
C HIS A 332 23.20 23.46 7.95
N GLN A 333 22.51 22.79 7.03
CA GLN A 333 23.10 21.71 6.22
C GLN A 333 23.47 22.10 4.78
N VAL A 334 23.53 23.40 4.44
CA VAL A 334 23.95 23.85 3.10
C VAL A 334 25.35 24.47 3.06
N GLU A 335 26.00 24.74 4.21
CA GLU A 335 27.33 25.37 4.22
C GLU A 335 28.22 24.86 5.36
N VAL A 336 28.74 23.62 5.32
CA VAL A 336 30.08 23.33 5.86
C VAL A 336 30.65 22.07 5.20
N ASP A 337 31.02 22.16 3.92
CA ASP A 337 32.14 21.36 3.42
C ASP A 337 33.39 22.26 3.51
N GLN A 338 34.46 21.69 4.04
CA GLN A 338 35.78 22.31 4.29
C GLN A 338 35.93 23.02 5.65
N VAL A 339 36.54 22.34 6.61
CA VAL A 339 37.90 22.60 7.16
C VAL A 339 38.08 21.64 8.34
N GLY A 340 39.16 20.85 8.32
CA GLY A 340 39.45 19.89 9.36
C GLY A 340 39.90 20.55 10.67
N THR A 341 39.30 20.13 11.78
CA THR A 341 39.90 20.25 13.12
C THR A 341 39.49 19.04 13.97
N GLN A 342 40.48 18.50 14.68
CA GLN A 342 40.32 17.42 15.66
C GLN A 342 39.42 17.87 16.81
N TYR A 343 38.39 17.08 17.13
CA TYR A 343 37.62 17.25 18.37
C TYR A 343 37.63 15.93 19.15
N GLN A 344 38.14 15.99 20.38
CA GLN A 344 38.17 14.87 21.32
C GLN A 344 36.75 14.59 21.86
N ALA A 345 36.33 13.34 21.78
CA ALA A 345 35.04 12.86 22.29
C ALA A 345 35.07 12.70 23.83
N PRO A 346 34.01 13.09 24.57
CA PRO A 346 33.83 12.63 25.94
C PRO A 346 33.12 11.27 26.01
N ALA A 347 33.62 10.46 26.94
CA ALA A 347 33.12 9.22 27.55
C ALA A 347 31.87 8.52 26.96
N THR A 348 32.15 7.30 26.49
CA THR A 348 31.27 6.17 26.20
C THR A 348 30.18 5.92 27.25
N VAL A 349 28.92 5.81 26.80
CA VAL A 349 27.90 5.02 27.50
C VAL A 349 27.90 3.62 26.88
N HIS A 350 28.38 2.64 27.65
CA HIS A 350 28.22 1.20 27.39
C HIS A 350 26.73 0.92 27.08
N GLY A 351 26.33 0.19 26.04
CA GLY A 351 26.76 -1.13 25.60
C GLY A 351 25.50 -1.98 25.41
N TYR A 352 24.90 -1.96 24.21
CA TYR A 352 23.84 -2.91 23.87
C TYR A 352 24.49 -4.16 23.26
N SER A 353 24.67 -5.19 24.10
CA SER A 353 25.12 -6.51 23.64
C SER A 353 23.96 -7.22 22.92
N PRO A 354 24.17 -7.81 21.73
CA PRO A 354 23.16 -8.58 21.00
C PRO A 354 22.73 -9.90 21.69
N ALA A 355 23.36 -10.28 22.80
CA ALA A 355 23.30 -11.64 23.36
C ALA A 355 22.12 -11.93 24.32
N ALA A 356 21.12 -11.06 24.45
CA ALA A 356 20.04 -11.21 25.43
C ALA A 356 18.62 -11.20 24.83
N MET A 357 18.43 -11.81 23.65
CA MET A 357 17.11 -11.88 22.99
C MET A 357 16.77 -13.30 22.52
N ASP A 358 16.72 -14.26 23.45
CA ASP A 358 15.84 -15.44 23.36
C ASP A 358 14.41 -14.94 23.66
N ASP A 359 13.28 -15.39 23.11
CA ASP A 359 12.91 -16.63 22.42
C ASP A 359 11.71 -16.32 21.49
N TYR A 360 11.29 -17.33 20.73
CA TYR A 360 10.04 -17.46 19.97
C TYR A 360 9.90 -16.79 18.58
N GLU A 361 9.64 -17.65 17.61
CA GLU A 361 9.41 -17.41 16.18
C GLU A 361 7.91 -17.20 15.90
N ASP A 362 7.58 -16.22 15.06
CA ASP A 362 6.22 -16.04 14.52
C ASP A 362 6.03 -16.92 13.27
N HIS A 363 5.60 -18.15 13.49
CA HIS A 363 4.94 -18.98 12.49
C HIS A 363 3.61 -19.48 13.06
N ILE A 364 2.46 -18.93 12.63
CA ILE A 364 1.18 -19.67 12.72
C ILE A 364 0.30 -19.47 11.46
N PRO A 365 -0.30 -20.54 10.90
CA PRO A 365 -1.04 -20.53 9.64
C PRO A 365 -2.49 -20.04 9.77
N LEU A 366 -3.04 -19.48 8.70
CA LEU A 366 -4.38 -18.88 8.55
C LEU A 366 -5.60 -19.84 8.70
N ALA A 367 -5.48 -21.03 9.29
CA ALA A 367 -6.51 -22.08 9.15
C ALA A 367 -7.57 -22.21 10.26
N GLU A 368 -7.42 -21.62 11.46
CA GLU A 368 -8.30 -21.96 12.60
C GLU A 368 -9.31 -20.88 13.08
N VAL A 369 -9.50 -19.80 12.32
CA VAL A 369 -10.49 -18.76 12.71
C VAL A 369 -11.95 -19.16 12.40
N ARG A 370 -12.20 -20.28 11.71
CA ARG A 370 -13.55 -20.64 11.24
C ARG A 370 -14.36 -21.65 12.09
N SER A 371 -13.81 -22.25 13.14
CA SER A 371 -14.53 -23.30 13.91
C SER A 371 -15.31 -22.80 15.14
N GLY A 372 -15.10 -21.56 15.61
CA GLY A 372 -15.72 -21.02 16.83
C GLY A 372 -17.15 -20.47 16.70
N MET A 373 -17.71 -20.35 15.49
CA MET A 373 -18.99 -19.65 15.24
C MET A 373 -20.24 -20.54 15.25
N ARG A 374 -20.16 -21.81 15.68
CA ARG A 374 -21.35 -22.67 15.85
C ARG A 374 -21.36 -23.31 17.23
N LYS A 375 -22.05 -22.65 18.18
CA LYS A 375 -22.90 -23.23 19.25
C LYS A 375 -23.17 -22.20 20.36
N ARG A 376 -24.02 -21.21 20.08
CA ARG A 376 -24.80 -20.51 21.11
C ARG A 376 -26.19 -20.16 20.57
N SER A 377 -27.01 -21.17 20.35
CA SER A 377 -28.45 -21.01 20.28
C SER A 377 -29.13 -22.24 20.90
N ALA A 378 -30.01 -21.98 21.87
CA ALA A 378 -31.01 -22.86 22.48
C ALA A 378 -30.79 -23.16 23.98
N SER A 379 -31.32 -22.28 24.84
CA SER A 379 -32.09 -22.66 26.04
C SER A 379 -32.66 -21.41 26.73
N ARG A 380 -33.74 -20.84 26.19
CA ARG A 380 -34.67 -19.99 26.97
C ARG A 380 -35.91 -20.83 27.29
N GLY A 381 -35.87 -21.52 28.42
CA GLY A 381 -37.06 -22.11 29.03
C GLY A 381 -37.84 -21.01 29.76
N ARG A 382 -39.09 -20.79 29.34
CA ARG A 382 -40.05 -19.89 29.98
C ARG A 382 -40.65 -20.58 31.20
N GLY A 383 -40.48 -20.00 32.38
CA GLY A 383 -41.28 -20.31 33.57
C GLY A 383 -42.42 -19.31 33.69
N LEU A 384 -43.66 -19.81 33.71
CA LEU A 384 -44.88 -19.09 34.07
C LEU A 384 -44.94 -18.88 35.59
N PRO A 385 -45.44 -17.75 36.10
CA PRO A 385 -45.89 -17.65 37.49
C PRO A 385 -47.39 -17.94 37.59
N ASP A 386 -47.73 -18.67 38.65
CA ASP A 386 -49.06 -19.14 39.01
C ASP A 386 -49.92 -17.99 39.59
N LYS A 387 -51.24 -18.13 39.41
CA LYS A 387 -52.29 -17.16 39.82
C LYS A 387 -52.51 -17.12 41.34
N LYS A 388 -53.07 -15.99 41.81
CA LYS A 388 -53.99 -15.74 42.97
C LYS A 388 -53.67 -14.36 43.55
N ASP A 389 -54.55 -13.45 43.94
CA ASP A 389 -56.00 -13.39 44.16
C ASP A 389 -56.41 -11.89 44.22
N ILE A 390 -57.69 -11.60 43.91
CA ILE A 390 -58.48 -10.35 44.08
C ILE A 390 -58.27 -9.24 43.04
#